data_AF-A0A841MAX8-F1
#
_entry.id   AF-A0A841MAX8-F1
#
_cell.length_a   1.000
_cell.length_b   1.000
_cell.length_c   1.000
_cell.angle_alpha   90.00
_cell.angle_beta   90.00
_cell.angle_gamma   90.00
#
_symmetry.space_group_name_H-M   'P 1'
#
loop_
_entity.id
_entity.type
_entity.pdbx_description
1 polymer ?
#
loop_
_entity_poly.entity_id
_entity_poly.type
_entity_poly.pdbx_seq_one_letter_code
_entity_poly.pdbx_strand_id
1 'polypeptide(L)'
;MAAPQVPGVYIFHGLNQNYPLYIGKSINIRSRLLSHLRNPKETRLLKQTSNISHIPTAGEISALLLEAQMIKEQQPLFNKRLRKTKDTCSFALTENGLTIQYMDKLEDNSNVELFGLFKNQTTAKERLRELADEYRLCLSVLGFEPNTKGRACFRSAIKKCAGACCGNEDLQQHDTRLRTALNQYKIATWPYDGAIALHESFGRLNQYHVLHNWRYHGSYKSERNVQKYKLNPKTLFDVDMYRILVKPILFGSPKIIKLQ
;
A
#
# COMPACT_ATOMS: atom_id res chain seq x y z
N MET A 1 -25.77 23.84 7.71
CA MET A 1 -24.41 23.98 7.15
C MET A 1 -24.42 23.62 5.68
N ALA A 2 -23.99 24.51 4.80
CA ALA A 2 -23.82 24.19 3.38
C ALA A 2 -22.44 23.57 3.16
N ALA A 3 -22.39 22.26 2.94
CA ALA A 3 -21.16 21.60 2.54
C ALA A 3 -20.83 21.90 1.06
N PRO A 4 -19.56 22.05 0.69
CA PRO A 4 -19.17 22.38 -0.68
C PRO A 4 -19.29 21.17 -1.61
N GLN A 5 -19.59 21.43 -2.89
CA GLN A 5 -19.62 20.41 -3.94
C GLN A 5 -18.24 20.27 -4.58
N VAL A 6 -17.24 19.91 -3.77
CA VAL A 6 -15.83 19.83 -4.17
C VAL A 6 -15.21 18.54 -3.64
N PRO A 7 -14.10 18.05 -4.24
CA PRO A 7 -13.34 16.96 -3.67
C PRO A 7 -12.70 17.37 -2.34
N GLY A 8 -12.53 16.41 -1.44
CA GLY A 8 -11.79 16.59 -0.22
C GLY A 8 -12.16 15.63 0.89
N VAL A 9 -11.71 16.00 2.09
CA VAL A 9 -11.88 15.22 3.32
C VAL A 9 -12.93 15.89 4.20
N TYR A 10 -13.81 15.10 4.81
CA TYR A 10 -14.77 15.55 5.81
C TYR A 10 -14.52 14.82 7.12
N ILE A 11 -14.82 15.52 8.23
CA ILE A 11 -14.45 15.09 9.57
C ILE A 11 -15.66 15.25 10.48
N PHE A 12 -16.10 14.15 11.08
CA PHE A 12 -17.12 14.16 12.12
C PHE A 12 -16.45 14.31 13.47
N HIS A 13 -16.85 15.32 14.23
CA HIS A 13 -16.33 15.61 15.55
C HIS A 13 -17.36 15.30 16.63
N GLY A 14 -16.88 14.80 17.76
CA GLY A 14 -17.69 14.63 18.96
C GLY A 14 -17.72 15.90 19.80
N LEU A 15 -18.09 15.79 21.07
CA LEU A 15 -18.00 16.93 22.00
C LEU A 15 -16.55 17.43 22.14
N ASN A 16 -15.58 16.50 22.14
CA ASN A 16 -14.17 16.85 22.13
C ASN A 16 -13.67 17.01 20.67
N GLN A 17 -13.45 18.24 20.23
CA GLN A 17 -13.02 18.58 18.87
C GLN A 17 -11.57 18.15 18.57
N ASN A 18 -10.77 17.80 19.59
CA ASN A 18 -9.39 17.36 19.40
C ASN A 18 -9.28 15.91 18.90
N TYR A 19 -10.34 15.11 19.07
CA TYR A 19 -10.35 13.70 18.68
C TYR A 19 -11.51 13.46 17.71
N PRO A 20 -11.23 13.35 16.40
CA PRO A 20 -12.27 13.10 15.42
C PRO A 20 -12.94 11.75 15.69
N LEU A 21 -14.25 11.70 15.51
CA LEU A 21 -15.01 10.45 15.53
C LEU A 21 -14.79 9.68 14.25
N TYR A 22 -14.84 10.36 13.12
CA TYR A 22 -14.69 9.75 11.80
C TYR A 22 -14.08 10.73 10.79
N ILE A 23 -13.23 10.21 9.93
CA ILE A 23 -12.65 10.94 8.79
C ILE A 23 -12.97 10.17 7.53
N GLY A 24 -13.47 10.85 6.49
CA GLY A 24 -13.76 10.24 5.20
C GLY A 24 -13.41 11.16 4.03
N LYS A 25 -13.22 10.56 2.85
CA LYS A 25 -12.95 11.28 1.59
C LYS A 25 -14.13 11.25 0.61
N SER A 26 -14.20 12.24 -0.27
CA SER A 26 -15.14 12.24 -1.39
C SER A 26 -14.65 13.10 -2.56
N ILE A 27 -15.08 12.78 -3.78
CA ILE A 27 -14.99 13.69 -4.93
C ILE A 27 -16.05 14.81 -4.87
N ASN A 28 -17.09 14.62 -4.06
CA ASN A 28 -18.12 15.61 -3.77
C ASN A 28 -18.52 15.49 -2.29
N ILE A 29 -17.97 16.38 -1.45
CA ILE A 29 -18.18 16.36 0.01
C ILE A 29 -19.67 16.47 0.34
N ARG A 30 -20.41 17.39 -0.29
CA ARG A 30 -21.84 17.61 -0.04
C ARG A 30 -22.66 16.35 -0.25
N SER A 31 -22.54 15.70 -1.41
CA SER A 31 -23.29 14.49 -1.73
C SER A 31 -22.97 13.36 -0.75
N ARG A 32 -21.69 13.23 -0.36
CA ARG A 32 -21.28 12.18 0.58
C ARG A 32 -21.80 12.40 1.98
N LEU A 33 -21.78 13.63 2.49
CA LEU A 33 -22.37 13.96 3.79
C LEU A 33 -23.89 13.70 3.82
N LEU A 34 -24.61 14.04 2.74
CA LEU A 34 -26.04 13.70 2.63
C LEU A 34 -26.28 12.18 2.63
N SER A 35 -25.38 11.40 2.03
CA SER A 35 -25.46 9.94 2.07
C SER A 35 -25.28 9.40 3.49
N HIS A 36 -24.38 9.97 4.29
CA HIS A 36 -24.19 9.57 5.69
C HIS A 36 -25.48 9.76 6.49
N LEU A 37 -26.13 10.93 6.35
CA LEU A 37 -27.38 11.26 7.05
C LEU A 37 -28.55 10.32 6.74
N ARG A 38 -28.52 9.66 5.57
CA ARG A 38 -29.56 8.72 5.13
C ARG A 38 -29.23 7.26 5.46
N ASN A 39 -28.03 6.97 5.96
CA ASN A 39 -27.58 5.60 6.20
C ASN A 39 -27.92 5.14 7.64
N PRO A 40 -28.88 4.23 7.84
CA PRO A 40 -29.27 3.79 9.17
C PRO A 40 -28.14 3.09 9.94
N LYS A 41 -27.16 2.50 9.25
CA LYS A 41 -26.00 1.84 9.89
C LYS A 41 -25.06 2.82 10.60
N GLU A 42 -25.15 4.10 10.28
CA GLU A 42 -24.29 5.15 10.81
C GLU A 42 -24.96 5.98 11.90
N THR A 43 -26.16 5.59 12.32
CA THR A 43 -26.93 6.26 13.38
C THR A 43 -26.10 6.49 14.65
N ARG A 44 -25.22 5.55 15.02
CA ARG A 44 -24.35 5.70 16.20
C ARG A 44 -23.32 6.83 16.04
N LEU A 45 -22.70 6.94 14.87
CA LEU A 45 -21.76 8.03 14.55
C LEU A 45 -22.51 9.37 14.57
N LEU A 46 -23.64 9.44 13.88
CA LEU A 46 -24.44 10.66 13.76
C LEU A 46 -24.94 11.17 15.11
N LYS A 47 -25.41 10.27 15.99
CA LYS A 47 -25.86 10.63 17.35
C LYS A 47 -24.76 11.22 18.23
N GLN A 48 -23.50 10.83 18.01
CA GLN A 48 -22.35 11.35 18.78
C GLN A 48 -21.72 12.59 18.14
N THR A 49 -22.10 12.92 16.91
CA THR A 49 -21.52 14.03 16.15
C THR A 49 -22.09 15.35 16.67
N SER A 50 -21.20 16.25 17.09
CA SER A 50 -21.53 17.62 17.46
C SER A 50 -21.31 18.60 16.30
N ASN A 51 -20.32 18.32 15.45
CA ASN A 51 -19.86 19.21 14.39
C ASN A 51 -19.27 18.42 13.22
N ILE A 52 -19.38 18.95 12.02
CA ILE A 52 -18.75 18.39 10.81
C ILE A 52 -17.92 19.47 10.14
N SER A 53 -16.61 19.25 10.05
CA SER A 53 -15.71 20.11 9.28
C SER A 53 -15.27 19.43 7.98
N HIS A 54 -14.67 20.20 7.08
CA HIS A 54 -14.19 19.70 5.80
C HIS A 54 -12.94 20.44 5.33
N ILE A 55 -12.12 19.76 4.54
CA ILE A 55 -10.89 20.26 3.93
C ILE A 55 -10.99 19.97 2.43
N PRO A 56 -11.24 20.99 1.59
CA PRO A 56 -11.22 20.84 0.15
C PRO A 56 -9.84 20.42 -0.37
N THR A 57 -9.83 19.59 -1.41
CA THR A 57 -8.61 19.15 -2.10
C THR A 57 -8.68 19.47 -3.60
N ALA A 58 -7.56 19.27 -4.29
CA ALA A 58 -7.43 19.53 -5.71
C ALA A 58 -7.89 18.36 -6.60
N GLY A 59 -8.31 17.24 -6.00
CA GLY A 59 -8.75 16.07 -6.73
C GLY A 59 -8.97 14.85 -5.82
N GLU A 60 -9.22 13.71 -6.45
CA GLU A 60 -9.51 12.46 -5.75
C GLU A 60 -8.26 11.90 -5.07
N ILE A 61 -7.11 11.93 -5.75
CA ILE A 61 -5.85 11.38 -5.22
C ILE A 61 -5.43 12.18 -4.00
N SER A 62 -5.53 13.51 -4.07
CA SER A 62 -5.30 14.44 -2.98
C SER A 62 -6.20 14.13 -1.78
N ALA A 63 -7.49 13.83 -2.02
CA ALA A 63 -8.44 13.47 -0.97
C ALA A 63 -8.10 12.12 -0.31
N LEU A 64 -7.74 11.11 -1.12
CA LEU A 64 -7.30 9.80 -0.66
C LEU A 64 -6.03 9.88 0.20
N LEU A 65 -5.02 10.62 -0.26
CA LEU A 65 -3.75 10.80 0.45
C LEU A 65 -3.97 11.54 1.77
N LEU A 66 -4.72 12.64 1.75
CA LEU A 66 -5.01 13.42 2.95
C LEU A 66 -5.80 12.62 3.98
N GLU A 67 -6.83 11.88 3.56
CA GLU A 67 -7.61 11.00 4.44
C GLU A 67 -6.70 9.96 5.11
N ALA A 68 -5.88 9.25 4.32
CA ALA A 68 -4.98 8.23 4.83
C ALA A 68 -3.98 8.80 5.85
N GLN A 69 -3.42 9.99 5.60
CA GLN A 69 -2.55 10.69 6.53
C GLN A 69 -3.28 11.04 7.83
N MET A 70 -4.46 11.67 7.73
CA MET A 70 -5.22 12.11 8.90
C MET A 70 -5.72 10.95 9.75
N ILE A 71 -6.17 9.84 9.16
CA ILE A 71 -6.56 8.65 9.92
C ILE A 71 -5.36 8.06 10.68
N LYS A 72 -4.17 8.04 10.05
CA LYS A 72 -2.95 7.55 10.71
C LYS A 72 -2.51 8.43 11.87
N GLU A 73 -2.62 9.74 11.72
CA GLU A 73 -2.21 10.71 12.73
C GLU A 73 -3.20 10.81 13.89
N GLN A 74 -4.50 10.85 13.60
CA GLN A 74 -5.53 11.19 14.58
C GLN A 74 -6.26 9.97 15.14
N GLN A 75 -6.11 8.79 14.52
CA GLN A 75 -6.70 7.51 14.93
C GLN A 75 -8.20 7.61 15.34
N PRO A 76 -9.07 8.14 14.45
CA PRO A 76 -10.48 8.37 14.76
C PRO A 76 -11.22 7.11 15.22
N LEU A 77 -12.16 7.29 16.15
CA LEU A 77 -12.84 6.20 16.88
C LEU A 77 -13.57 5.20 15.97
N PHE A 78 -14.26 5.71 14.94
CA PHE A 78 -15.10 4.90 14.06
C PHE A 78 -14.41 4.47 12.76
N ASN A 79 -13.21 4.96 12.46
CA ASN A 79 -12.46 4.45 11.32
C ASN A 79 -11.83 3.10 11.64
N LYS A 80 -11.71 2.25 10.61
CA LYS A 80 -10.80 1.12 10.69
C LYS A 80 -9.39 1.69 10.90
N ARG A 81 -8.74 1.29 12.00
CA ARG A 81 -7.40 1.79 12.36
C ARG A 81 -6.41 1.51 11.23
N LEU A 82 -5.86 2.58 10.66
CA LEU A 82 -4.69 2.51 9.81
C LEU A 82 -3.46 2.67 10.71
N ARG A 83 -2.60 1.64 10.75
CA ARG A 83 -1.37 1.70 11.55
C ARG A 83 -0.24 2.16 10.66
N LYS A 84 0.72 2.90 11.23
CA LYS A 84 2.03 3.08 10.58
C LYS A 84 2.60 1.68 10.34
N THR A 85 2.79 1.33 9.09
CA THR A 85 3.27 0.01 8.67
C THR A 85 4.78 -0.07 8.83
N LYS A 86 5.26 0.05 10.08
CA LYS A 86 6.62 -0.39 10.41
C LYS A 86 6.70 -1.88 10.12
N ASP A 87 7.82 -2.33 9.55
CA ASP A 87 8.10 -3.75 9.31
C ASP A 87 7.30 -4.39 8.16
N THR A 88 6.82 -3.58 7.20
CA THR A 88 6.27 -4.14 5.95
C THR A 88 7.36 -4.96 5.25
N CYS A 89 7.05 -6.20 4.89
CA CYS A 89 7.96 -7.04 4.12
C CYS A 89 7.31 -7.57 2.85
N SER A 90 8.16 -7.99 1.92
CA SER A 90 7.80 -8.58 0.65
C SER A 90 8.63 -9.82 0.41
N PHE A 91 8.12 -10.73 -0.43
CA PHE A 91 8.98 -11.74 -1.00
C PHE A 91 9.90 -11.08 -2.04
N ALA A 92 11.19 -11.33 -1.94
CA ALA A 92 12.19 -10.90 -2.89
C ALA A 92 12.70 -12.12 -3.64
N LEU A 93 12.48 -12.16 -4.95
CA LEU A 93 13.04 -13.19 -5.82
C LEU A 93 14.30 -12.65 -6.49
N THR A 94 15.41 -13.35 -6.27
CA THR A 94 16.72 -13.04 -6.85
C THR A 94 17.30 -14.28 -7.53
N GLU A 95 18.46 -14.16 -8.16
CA GLU A 95 19.21 -15.31 -8.68
C GLU A 95 19.56 -16.34 -7.59
N ASN A 96 19.71 -15.88 -6.33
CA ASN A 96 19.98 -16.73 -5.17
C ASN A 96 18.72 -17.36 -4.56
N GLY A 97 17.56 -17.17 -5.19
CA GLY A 97 16.27 -17.71 -4.73
C GLY A 97 15.39 -16.71 -3.99
N LEU A 98 14.37 -17.26 -3.31
CA LEU A 98 13.32 -16.51 -2.63
C LEU A 98 13.71 -16.14 -1.20
N THR A 99 13.64 -14.86 -0.86
CA THR A 99 13.86 -14.35 0.50
C THR A 99 12.68 -13.49 0.95
N ILE A 100 12.59 -13.17 2.24
CA ILE A 100 11.66 -12.15 2.75
C ILE A 100 12.49 -10.92 3.14
N GLN A 101 12.20 -9.78 2.51
CA GLN A 101 12.92 -8.53 2.77
C GLN A 101 11.97 -7.45 3.26
N TYR A 102 12.46 -6.60 4.16
CA TYR A 102 11.72 -5.44 4.64
C TYR A 102 11.79 -4.31 3.61
N MET A 103 10.65 -3.70 3.30
CA MET A 103 10.55 -2.65 2.29
C MET A 103 11.46 -1.46 2.58
N ASP A 104 11.60 -1.11 3.86
CA ASP A 104 12.42 0.02 4.31
C ASP A 104 13.93 -0.30 4.33
N LYS A 105 14.32 -1.56 4.16
CA LYS A 105 15.73 -1.99 4.07
C LYS A 105 16.18 -2.24 2.64
N LEU A 106 15.27 -2.17 1.67
CA LEU A 106 15.62 -2.30 0.27
C LEU A 106 16.31 -1.04 -0.21
N GLU A 107 17.42 -1.24 -0.90
CA GLU A 107 18.06 -0.18 -1.64
C GLU A 107 17.18 0.23 -2.82
N ASP A 108 17.10 1.53 -3.04
CA ASP A 108 16.24 2.16 -4.04
C ASP A 108 16.50 1.68 -5.47
N ASN A 109 17.73 1.25 -5.78
CA ASN A 109 18.15 0.73 -7.08
C ASN A 109 18.32 -0.80 -7.10
N SER A 110 17.77 -1.51 -6.11
CA SER A 110 17.78 -2.97 -6.12
C SER A 110 16.90 -3.48 -7.27
N ASN A 111 17.51 -4.13 -8.27
CA ASN A 111 16.79 -4.74 -9.39
C ASN A 111 16.12 -6.07 -8.98
N VAL A 112 15.44 -6.03 -7.83
CA VAL A 112 14.86 -7.20 -7.16
C VAL A 112 13.38 -7.24 -7.48
N GLU A 113 12.90 -8.40 -7.94
CA GLU A 113 11.47 -8.61 -8.12
C GLU A 113 10.82 -8.82 -6.75
N LEU A 114 9.89 -7.93 -6.40
CA LEU A 114 9.16 -7.98 -5.13
C LEU A 114 7.74 -8.49 -5.33
N PHE A 115 7.26 -9.31 -4.40
CA PHE A 115 5.94 -9.93 -4.47
C PHE A 115 5.24 -9.87 -3.12
N GLY A 116 4.08 -9.20 -3.12
CA GLY A 116 3.18 -9.09 -1.97
C GLY A 116 3.69 -8.11 -0.91
N LEU A 117 2.75 -7.46 -0.22
CA LEU A 117 3.03 -6.55 0.90
C LEU A 117 2.42 -7.14 2.16
N PHE A 118 3.27 -7.60 3.07
CA PHE A 118 2.89 -8.31 4.29
C PHE A 118 3.17 -7.45 5.52
N LYS A 119 2.31 -7.57 6.54
CA LYS A 119 2.43 -6.78 7.78
C LYS A 119 3.67 -7.14 8.60
N ASN A 120 4.17 -8.36 8.45
CA ASN A 120 5.38 -8.88 9.08
C ASN A 120 5.80 -10.21 8.43
N GLN A 121 6.98 -10.71 8.78
CA GLN A 121 7.51 -11.98 8.26
C GLN A 121 6.62 -13.18 8.57
N THR A 122 5.93 -13.20 9.70
CA THR A 122 5.02 -14.30 10.06
C THR A 122 3.92 -14.44 9.02
N THR A 123 3.25 -13.35 8.66
CA THR A 123 2.21 -13.37 7.61
C THR A 123 2.75 -13.70 6.23
N ALA A 124 3.97 -13.25 5.91
CA ALA A 124 4.60 -13.64 4.65
C ALA A 124 4.85 -15.16 4.63
N LYS A 125 5.38 -15.75 5.70
CA LYS A 125 5.59 -17.20 5.80
C LYS A 125 4.28 -17.99 5.78
N GLU A 126 3.23 -17.52 6.43
CA GLU A 126 1.88 -18.11 6.34
C GLU A 126 1.38 -18.11 4.90
N ARG A 127 1.46 -16.96 4.20
CA ARG A 127 1.04 -16.89 2.79
C ARG A 127 1.88 -17.78 1.89
N LEU A 128 3.19 -17.89 2.14
CA LEU A 128 4.05 -18.79 1.38
C LEU A 128 3.65 -20.26 1.56
N ARG A 129 3.23 -20.67 2.77
CA ARG A 129 2.72 -22.03 3.01
C ARG A 129 1.44 -22.30 2.25
N GLU A 130 0.52 -21.33 2.22
CA GLU A 130 -0.71 -21.43 1.43
C GLU A 130 -0.40 -21.58 -0.07
N LEU A 131 0.49 -20.74 -0.60
CA LEU A 131 0.95 -20.86 -2.00
C LEU A 131 1.67 -22.19 -2.25
N ALA A 132 2.44 -22.69 -1.29
CA ALA A 132 3.12 -23.96 -1.42
C ALA A 132 2.14 -25.15 -1.41
N ASP A 133 1.02 -25.06 -0.69
CA ASP A 133 -0.05 -26.06 -0.74
C ASP A 133 -0.77 -26.00 -2.11
N GLU A 134 -1.14 -24.79 -2.57
CA GLU A 134 -1.88 -24.57 -3.83
C GLU A 134 -1.08 -24.97 -5.08
N TYR A 135 0.21 -24.58 -5.14
CA TYR A 135 1.09 -24.80 -6.29
C TYR A 135 2.05 -25.99 -6.10
N ARG A 136 1.85 -26.80 -5.04
CA ARG A 136 2.69 -27.96 -4.68
C ARG A 136 4.19 -27.63 -4.61
N LEU A 137 4.53 -26.48 -4.05
CA LEU A 137 5.92 -26.01 -3.94
C LEU A 137 6.64 -26.73 -2.78
N CYS A 138 7.93 -27.01 -3.00
CA CYS A 138 8.81 -27.54 -1.95
C CYS A 138 9.40 -26.40 -1.10
N LEU A 139 8.92 -26.24 0.14
CA LEU A 139 9.42 -25.23 1.07
C LEU A 139 10.88 -25.44 1.49
N SER A 140 11.37 -26.68 1.43
CA SER A 140 12.78 -26.98 1.69
C SER A 140 13.71 -26.46 0.61
N VAL A 141 13.32 -26.59 -0.67
CA VAL A 141 14.07 -25.98 -1.79
C VAL A 141 14.05 -24.46 -1.69
N LEU A 142 12.92 -23.88 -1.27
CA LEU A 142 12.81 -22.45 -1.04
C LEU A 142 13.56 -21.96 0.22
N GLY A 143 14.15 -22.85 1.02
CA GLY A 143 14.90 -22.48 2.23
C GLY A 143 14.04 -22.11 3.46
N PHE A 144 12.74 -22.42 3.44
CA PHE A 144 11.80 -22.08 4.54
C PHE A 144 11.55 -23.24 5.52
N GLU A 145 11.97 -24.46 5.17
CA GLU A 145 11.91 -25.63 6.03
C GLU A 145 13.23 -26.42 5.95
N PRO A 146 13.79 -26.87 7.09
CA PRO A 146 15.01 -27.65 7.08
C PRO A 146 14.81 -28.98 6.34
N ASN A 147 15.81 -29.41 5.58
CA ASN A 147 15.84 -30.74 4.96
C ASN A 147 17.28 -31.21 4.71
N THR A 148 17.47 -32.52 4.68
CA THR A 148 18.71 -33.11 4.19
C THR A 148 18.70 -33.10 2.66
N LYS A 149 19.78 -32.59 2.04
CA LYS A 149 19.90 -32.54 0.58
C LYS A 149 19.74 -33.95 -0.02
N GLY A 150 18.91 -34.07 -1.06
CA GLY A 150 18.62 -35.34 -1.75
C GLY A 150 17.57 -36.22 -1.07
N ARG A 151 17.06 -35.87 0.12
CA ARG A 151 15.97 -36.62 0.78
C ARG A 151 14.61 -35.97 0.55
N ALA A 152 13.57 -36.81 0.48
CA ALA A 152 12.19 -36.35 0.37
C ALA A 152 11.78 -35.61 1.65
N CYS A 153 11.29 -34.37 1.51
CA CYS A 153 10.80 -33.60 2.65
C CYS A 153 9.43 -34.15 3.12
N PHE A 154 9.02 -33.80 4.34
CA PHE A 154 7.72 -34.23 4.90
C PHE A 154 6.55 -33.93 3.95
N ARG A 155 6.53 -32.73 3.36
CA ARG A 155 5.51 -32.32 2.38
C ARG A 155 5.47 -33.22 1.14
N SER A 156 6.60 -33.76 0.70
CA SER A 156 6.66 -34.72 -0.40
C SER A 156 6.06 -36.07 0.00
N ALA A 157 6.36 -36.54 1.22
CA ALA A 157 5.84 -37.81 1.74
C ALA A 157 4.29 -37.81 1.81
N ILE A 158 3.69 -36.66 2.14
CA ILE A 158 2.24 -36.47 2.15
C ILE A 158 1.68 -35.91 0.82
N LYS A 159 2.46 -35.97 -0.28
CA LYS A 159 2.09 -35.53 -1.64
C LYS A 159 1.72 -34.04 -1.80
N LYS A 160 1.99 -33.20 -0.80
CA LYS A 160 1.78 -31.73 -0.80
C LYS A 160 2.87 -30.94 -1.54
N CYS A 161 3.97 -31.56 -1.95
CA CYS A 161 4.89 -30.97 -2.92
C CYS A 161 5.26 -31.98 -4.02
N ALA A 162 5.80 -31.49 -5.13
CA ALA A 162 6.21 -32.33 -6.26
C ALA A 162 7.60 -32.99 -6.08
N GLY A 163 8.30 -32.73 -4.97
CA GLY A 163 9.52 -33.48 -4.62
C GLY A 163 10.82 -32.99 -5.27
N ALA A 164 10.91 -31.71 -5.63
CA ALA A 164 12.17 -31.10 -6.13
C ALA A 164 13.38 -31.35 -5.20
N CYS A 165 13.17 -31.47 -3.89
CA CYS A 165 14.25 -31.72 -2.92
C CYS A 165 14.89 -33.12 -3.01
N CYS A 166 14.21 -34.09 -3.66
CA CYS A 166 14.66 -35.47 -3.79
C CYS A 166 14.76 -35.94 -5.25
N GLY A 167 14.75 -35.02 -6.21
CA GLY A 167 14.91 -35.32 -7.64
C GLY A 167 13.67 -35.89 -8.32
N ASN A 168 12.51 -35.93 -7.66
CA ASN A 168 11.24 -36.33 -8.31
C ASN A 168 10.71 -35.25 -9.27
N GLU A 169 11.25 -34.04 -9.16
CA GLU A 169 10.97 -32.90 -9.99
C GLU A 169 12.28 -32.17 -10.29
N ASP A 170 12.40 -31.64 -11.50
CA ASP A 170 13.49 -30.75 -11.88
C ASP A 170 13.34 -29.34 -11.25
N LEU A 171 14.45 -28.73 -10.86
CA LEU A 171 14.46 -27.41 -10.21
C LEU A 171 13.87 -26.32 -11.10
N GLN A 172 14.06 -26.38 -12.42
CA GLN A 172 13.51 -25.38 -13.34
C GLN A 172 11.98 -25.44 -13.40
N GLN A 173 11.41 -26.64 -13.30
CA GLN A 173 9.95 -26.81 -13.23
C GLN A 173 9.39 -26.26 -11.91
N HIS A 174 10.09 -26.50 -10.79
CA HIS A 174 9.75 -25.92 -9.50
C HIS A 174 9.79 -24.38 -9.54
N ASP A 175 10.84 -23.79 -10.11
CA ASP A 175 11.00 -22.34 -10.24
C ASP A 175 9.92 -21.72 -11.13
N THR A 176 9.54 -22.40 -12.21
CA THR A 176 8.44 -21.94 -13.09
C THR A 176 7.11 -21.89 -12.33
N ARG A 177 6.81 -22.91 -11.51
CA ARG A 177 5.61 -22.89 -10.65
C ARG A 177 5.70 -21.83 -9.56
N LEU A 178 6.88 -21.62 -8.96
CA LEU A 178 7.09 -20.57 -7.99
C LEU A 178 6.77 -19.20 -8.61
N ARG A 179 7.35 -18.90 -9.78
CA ARG A 179 7.10 -17.64 -10.50
C ARG A 179 5.62 -17.47 -10.83
N THR A 180 4.96 -18.54 -11.27
CA THR A 180 3.51 -18.52 -11.53
C THR A 180 2.71 -18.19 -10.26
N ALA A 181 3.03 -18.83 -9.14
CA ALA A 181 2.36 -18.59 -7.85
C ALA A 181 2.52 -17.14 -7.36
N LEU A 182 3.71 -16.58 -7.57
CA LEU A 182 4.07 -15.24 -7.12
C LEU A 182 3.56 -14.12 -8.03
N ASN A 183 3.41 -14.37 -9.34
CA ASN A 183 3.17 -13.30 -10.33
C ASN A 183 1.95 -12.41 -10.03
N GLN A 184 0.87 -12.99 -9.49
CA GLN A 184 -0.33 -12.23 -9.09
C GLN A 184 -0.08 -11.25 -7.93
N TYR A 185 1.02 -11.39 -7.19
CA TYR A 185 1.44 -10.52 -6.10
C TYR A 185 2.53 -9.53 -6.51
N LYS A 186 2.95 -9.51 -7.79
CA LYS A 186 4.07 -8.68 -8.24
C LYS A 186 3.83 -7.21 -7.90
N ILE A 187 4.79 -6.64 -7.17
CA ILE A 187 4.83 -5.22 -6.86
C ILE A 187 5.40 -4.51 -8.09
N ALA A 188 4.80 -3.39 -8.46
CA ALA A 188 5.27 -2.63 -9.60
C ALA A 188 6.66 -2.04 -9.29
N THR A 189 7.56 -2.17 -10.25
CA THR A 189 8.84 -1.47 -10.20
C THR A 189 8.61 0.04 -10.35
N TRP A 190 9.45 0.84 -9.71
CA TRP A 190 9.40 2.29 -9.87
C TRP A 190 9.83 2.63 -11.32
N PRO A 191 9.00 3.31 -12.13
CA PRO A 191 9.25 3.44 -13.56
C PRO A 191 10.00 4.74 -13.94
N TYR A 192 10.56 5.46 -12.97
CA TYR A 192 11.23 6.76 -13.19
C TYR A 192 12.65 6.72 -12.63
N ASP A 193 13.58 7.41 -13.31
CA ASP A 193 14.99 7.49 -12.87
C ASP A 193 15.19 8.33 -11.59
N GLY A 194 14.15 9.03 -11.14
CA GLY A 194 14.22 9.92 -9.99
C GLY A 194 12.85 10.24 -9.40
N ALA A 195 12.81 11.29 -8.58
CA ALA A 195 11.58 11.73 -7.95
C ALA A 195 10.61 12.35 -8.97
N ILE A 196 9.31 12.24 -8.67
CA ILE A 196 8.25 12.86 -9.46
C ILE A 196 7.33 13.68 -8.56
N ALA A 197 6.62 14.63 -9.15
CA ALA A 197 5.45 15.25 -8.56
C ALA A 197 4.19 14.91 -9.37
N LEU A 198 3.21 14.31 -8.73
CA LEU A 198 1.87 14.12 -9.27
C LEU A 198 1.04 15.39 -9.00
N HIS A 199 0.47 15.99 -10.04
CA HIS A 199 -0.30 17.22 -9.97
C HIS A 199 -1.80 16.96 -10.14
N GLU A 200 -2.60 17.48 -9.20
CA GLU A 200 -4.04 17.62 -9.33
C GLU A 200 -4.45 19.10 -9.19
N SER A 201 -5.54 19.46 -9.85
CA SER A 201 -6.13 20.80 -9.78
C SER A 201 -7.66 20.74 -9.78
N PHE A 202 -8.29 21.52 -8.91
CA PHE A 202 -9.74 21.68 -8.87
C PHE A 202 -10.10 23.15 -8.62
N GLY A 203 -10.72 23.80 -9.60
CA GLY A 203 -10.97 25.24 -9.56
C GLY A 203 -9.67 26.03 -9.37
N ARG A 204 -9.52 26.70 -8.22
CA ARG A 204 -8.30 27.46 -7.87
C ARG A 204 -7.28 26.64 -7.05
N LEU A 205 -7.65 25.45 -6.59
CA LEU A 205 -6.79 24.60 -5.78
C LEU A 205 -5.81 23.85 -6.67
N ASN A 206 -4.55 23.82 -6.25
CA ASN A 206 -3.50 23.02 -6.86
C ASN A 206 -2.81 22.20 -5.76
N GLN A 207 -2.58 20.93 -6.02
CA GLN A 207 -1.79 20.06 -5.14
C GLN A 207 -0.81 19.25 -5.95
N TYR A 208 0.43 19.23 -5.46
CA TYR A 208 1.53 18.49 -6.04
C TYR A 208 2.05 17.50 -5.00
N HIS A 209 2.03 16.23 -5.34
CA HIS A 209 2.38 15.12 -4.45
C HIS A 209 3.73 14.58 -4.86
N VAL A 210 4.75 14.73 -4.00
CA VAL A 210 6.11 14.29 -4.33
C VAL A 210 6.30 12.83 -3.94
N LEU A 211 6.85 12.04 -4.86
CA LEU A 211 7.15 10.64 -4.66
C LEU A 211 8.55 10.29 -5.18
N HIS A 212 9.17 9.29 -4.54
CA HIS A 212 10.41 8.68 -5.01
C HIS A 212 10.42 7.21 -4.57
N ASN A 213 10.67 6.27 -5.49
CA ASN A 213 10.71 4.83 -5.19
C ASN A 213 9.50 4.35 -4.37
N TRP A 214 8.30 4.72 -4.82
CA TRP A 214 7.02 4.46 -4.15
C TRP A 214 6.85 5.02 -2.72
N ARG A 215 7.80 5.84 -2.25
CA ARG A 215 7.70 6.56 -0.98
C ARG A 215 7.10 7.93 -1.20
N TYR A 216 6.15 8.29 -0.34
CA TYR A 216 5.43 9.55 -0.42
C TYR A 216 6.09 10.61 0.47
N HIS A 217 6.54 11.72 -0.13
CA HIS A 217 7.31 12.78 0.52
C HIS A 217 6.48 14.02 0.88
N GLY A 218 5.18 14.03 0.57
CA GLY A 218 4.25 15.08 1.00
C GLY A 218 3.60 15.84 -0.15
N SER A 219 2.78 16.83 0.23
CA SER A 219 2.01 17.67 -0.70
C SER A 219 2.49 19.12 -0.69
N TYR A 220 2.40 19.78 -1.83
CA TYR A 220 2.70 21.19 -2.01
C TYR A 220 1.56 21.89 -2.76
N LYS A 221 1.36 23.19 -2.50
CA LYS A 221 0.26 23.97 -3.12
C LYS A 221 0.66 24.72 -4.40
N SER A 222 1.94 24.76 -4.73
CA SER A 222 2.46 25.46 -5.90
C SER A 222 3.69 24.77 -6.47
N GLU A 223 3.85 24.86 -7.78
CA GLU A 223 5.00 24.29 -8.51
C GLU A 223 6.33 24.87 -8.02
N ARG A 224 6.38 26.18 -7.74
CA ARG A 224 7.56 26.85 -7.15
C ARG A 224 8.01 26.21 -5.83
N ASN A 225 7.07 25.73 -5.01
CA ASN A 225 7.41 25.07 -3.74
C ASN A 225 7.86 23.63 -3.97
N VAL A 226 7.31 22.94 -4.97
CA VAL A 226 7.75 21.61 -5.37
C VAL A 226 9.19 21.64 -5.85
N GLN A 227 9.62 22.66 -6.58
CA GLN A 227 11.02 22.78 -7.01
C GLN A 227 12.01 22.86 -5.84
N LYS A 228 11.55 23.19 -4.63
CA LYS A 228 12.33 23.22 -3.39
C LYS A 228 12.14 21.96 -2.54
N TYR A 229 11.57 20.90 -3.11
CA TYR A 229 11.36 19.63 -2.42
C TYR A 229 12.67 19.12 -1.81
N LYS A 230 12.54 18.44 -0.69
CA LYS A 230 13.63 17.70 -0.08
C LYS A 230 13.18 16.28 0.15
N LEU A 231 13.92 15.34 -0.41
CA LEU A 231 13.76 13.94 -0.06
C LEU A 231 14.24 13.77 1.38
N ASN A 232 13.36 13.25 2.22
CA ASN A 232 13.73 12.82 3.55
C ASN A 232 14.15 11.34 3.47
N PRO A 233 15.43 11.00 3.70
CA PRO A 233 15.90 9.62 3.62
C PRO A 233 15.25 8.71 4.69
N LYS A 234 14.61 9.29 5.71
CA LYS A 234 13.86 8.55 6.74
C LYS A 234 12.39 8.33 6.38
N THR A 235 11.94 8.79 5.21
CA THR A 235 10.58 8.47 4.73
C THR A 235 10.49 6.97 4.53
N LEU A 236 9.56 6.33 5.22
CA LEU A 236 9.32 4.89 5.12
C LEU A 236 8.34 4.59 3.97
N PHE A 237 8.42 3.37 3.45
CA PHE A 237 7.43 2.83 2.55
C PHE A 237 6.09 2.66 3.27
N ASP A 238 5.02 3.16 2.63
CA ASP A 238 3.67 3.12 3.18
C ASP A 238 2.75 2.36 2.23
N VAL A 239 2.22 1.23 2.70
CA VAL A 239 1.39 0.32 1.91
C VAL A 239 0.11 1.00 1.41
N ASP A 240 -0.51 1.86 2.23
CA ASP A 240 -1.75 2.52 1.83
C ASP A 240 -1.47 3.59 0.77
N MET A 241 -0.36 4.33 0.94
CA MET A 241 0.07 5.31 -0.07
C MET A 241 0.40 4.63 -1.39
N TYR A 242 1.16 3.52 -1.37
CA TYR A 242 1.43 2.73 -2.57
C TYR A 242 0.13 2.27 -3.25
N ARG A 243 -0.83 1.74 -2.50
CA ARG A 243 -2.12 1.28 -3.05
C ARG A 243 -2.94 2.40 -3.69
N ILE A 244 -2.89 3.61 -3.12
CA ILE A 244 -3.54 4.80 -3.67
C ILE A 244 -2.85 5.21 -4.99
N LEU A 245 -1.53 5.14 -5.04
CA LEU A 245 -0.71 5.81 -6.07
C LEU A 245 -0.33 4.91 -7.24
N VAL A 246 -0.17 3.60 -7.04
CA VAL A 246 0.35 2.68 -8.06
C VAL A 246 -0.49 2.65 -9.34
N LYS A 247 -1.82 2.54 -9.21
CA LYS A 247 -2.71 2.49 -10.38
C LYS A 247 -2.74 3.83 -11.13
N PRO A 248 -2.97 4.98 -10.47
CA PRO A 248 -2.90 6.27 -11.15
C PRO A 248 -1.57 6.52 -11.86
N ILE A 249 -0.44 6.18 -11.24
CA ILE A 249 0.88 6.46 -11.81
C ILE A 249 1.19 5.57 -13.02
N LEU A 250 0.80 4.29 -13.01
CA LEU A 250 1.14 3.35 -14.09
C LEU A 250 0.13 3.33 -15.23
N PHE A 251 -1.15 3.50 -14.92
CA PHE A 251 -2.24 3.26 -15.88
C PHE A 251 -3.23 4.41 -15.96
N GLY A 252 -3.11 5.41 -15.09
CA GLY A 252 -3.94 6.59 -15.13
C GLY A 252 -3.44 7.62 -16.13
N SER A 253 -4.07 8.80 -16.09
CA SER A 253 -3.60 9.99 -16.80
C SER A 253 -3.35 11.17 -15.85
N PRO A 254 -2.73 10.98 -14.67
CA PRO A 254 -2.37 12.12 -13.84
C PRO A 254 -1.28 12.95 -14.54
N LYS A 255 -1.29 14.26 -14.30
CA LYS A 255 -0.19 15.12 -14.75
C LYS A 255 1.02 14.85 -13.87
N ILE A 256 2.05 14.22 -14.45
CA ILE A 256 3.30 13.88 -13.75
C ILE A 256 4.40 14.83 -14.19
N ILE A 257 5.10 15.40 -13.22
CA ILE A 257 6.25 16.29 -13.40
C ILE A 257 7.48 15.55 -12.89
N LYS A 258 8.46 15.30 -13.77
CA LYS A 258 9.75 14.75 -13.34
C LYS A 258 10.50 15.84 -12.56
N LEU A 259 11.05 15.48 -11.41
CA LEU A 259 11.83 16.39 -10.59
C LEU A 259 13.31 16.12 -10.85
N GLN A 260 14.06 17.20 -11.01
CA GLN A 260 15.52 17.18 -11.08
C GLN A 260 16.12 17.34 -9.69
#